data_AF-M2R9P0-F1
#
_entry.id   AF-M2R9P0-F1
#
_cell.length_a   1.000
_cell.length_b   1.000
_cell.length_c   1.000
_cell.angle_alpha   90.00
_cell.angle_beta   90.00
_cell.angle_gamma   90.00
#
_symmetry.space_group_name_H-M   'P 1'
#
loop_
_entity.id
_entity.type
_entity.pdbx_description
1 polymer ?
#
loop_
_entity_poly.entity_id
_entity_poly.type
_entity_poly.pdbx_seq_one_letter_code
_entity_poly.pdbx_strand_id
1 'polypeptide(L)'
;MNTGQQATRRLASRAGPSVCRSCRDTITRTYASAAAAIQTQDQTTQHVPPVAQASPSTAYAVNAGVVLSRPPQITRDLHPFEAAFFLYQKRLNERLALPFTRYFYVKKRTPADLEWKRKMKQRLTPARDIGRYKGYGDEAWNDELLVGAPESNFEHQVGKLLEDAEQSGLEDAPDTTGANKMEREPVERPMPRVTEADKKNDTKSLNRALQRTLYLLVKNKEGQWQFPQDRLKDEHLHGAANRLITSTGGVNMNTWLVGHVPIGHHQLEYREPRPSGTLKEYGAKTFFMKARIMAGQVDLKENKLGLQDFKWLAKEELQKEVDGSYWRSIKNMLAER
;
A
#
# COMPACT_ATOMS: atom_id res chain seq x y z
N MET A 1 -47.93 32.53 -34.60
CA MET A 1 -49.32 32.87 -34.22
C MET A 1 -49.48 32.54 -32.74
N ASN A 2 -49.68 33.58 -31.95
CA ASN A 2 -49.88 33.57 -30.50
C ASN A 2 -51.37 33.45 -30.21
N THR A 3 -51.78 32.46 -29.41
CA THR A 3 -53.04 32.38 -28.64
C THR A 3 -52.87 31.17 -27.70
N GLY A 4 -52.89 31.22 -26.37
CA GLY A 4 -53.48 32.18 -25.44
C GLY A 4 -54.81 31.62 -24.91
N GLN A 5 -54.79 30.97 -23.73
CA GLN A 5 -55.88 30.74 -22.75
C GLN A 5 -55.28 29.87 -21.60
N GLN A 6 -54.92 30.36 -20.40
CA GLN A 6 -55.76 30.83 -19.29
C GLN A 6 -57.00 29.95 -19.05
N ALA A 7 -57.36 29.46 -17.87
CA ALA A 7 -56.81 29.40 -16.52
C ALA A 7 -57.81 28.56 -15.70
N THR A 8 -57.39 27.76 -14.72
CA THR A 8 -58.19 27.55 -13.48
C THR A 8 -57.29 27.16 -12.32
N ARG A 9 -57.24 28.08 -11.36
CA ARG A 9 -56.75 27.92 -9.98
C ARG A 9 -57.52 26.81 -9.25
N ARG A 10 -56.80 25.99 -8.47
CA ARG A 10 -57.28 25.55 -7.15
C ARG A 10 -56.14 25.65 -6.13
N LEU A 11 -56.37 26.49 -5.13
CA LEU A 11 -55.60 26.69 -3.91
C LEU A 11 -55.99 25.63 -2.88
N ALA A 12 -55.01 25.10 -2.13
CA ALA A 12 -55.09 24.69 -0.72
C ALA A 12 -53.68 24.27 -0.25
N SER A 13 -52.81 25.18 0.14
CA SER A 13 -52.59 25.61 1.53
C SER A 13 -52.51 24.46 2.57
N ARG A 14 -51.33 23.85 2.70
CA ARG A 14 -50.85 23.30 3.98
C ARG A 14 -49.69 24.16 4.46
N ALA A 15 -50.05 25.33 4.99
CA ALA A 15 -49.13 26.17 5.75
C ALA A 15 -49.09 25.61 7.18
N GLY A 16 -47.94 25.08 7.60
CA GLY A 16 -47.64 24.90 9.02
C GLY A 16 -47.64 26.26 9.74
N PRO A 17 -47.74 26.28 11.08
CA PRO A 17 -47.89 27.52 11.83
C PRO A 17 -46.73 28.48 11.52
N SER A 18 -47.07 29.66 11.01
CA SER A 18 -46.13 30.72 10.66
C SER A 18 -45.56 31.33 11.93
N VAL A 19 -44.34 30.93 12.28
CA VAL A 19 -43.57 31.60 13.34
C VAL A 19 -43.23 33.01 12.88
N CYS A 20 -43.66 34.02 13.65
CA CYS A 20 -43.39 35.43 13.39
C CYS A 20 -41.88 35.68 13.24
N ARG A 21 -41.46 36.38 12.16
CA ARG A 21 -40.05 36.73 11.92
C ARG A 21 -39.42 37.52 13.07
N SER A 22 -40.20 38.34 13.79
CA SER A 22 -39.66 39.09 14.94
C SER A 22 -39.34 38.22 16.17
N CYS A 23 -39.98 37.07 16.32
CA CYS A 23 -39.73 36.16 17.46
C CYS A 23 -38.46 35.31 17.27
N ARG A 24 -37.94 35.21 16.04
CA ARG A 24 -36.72 34.43 15.73
C ARG A 24 -35.44 35.22 16.01
N ASP A 25 -35.52 36.55 16.05
CA ASP A 25 -34.39 37.45 16.34
C ASP A 25 -34.21 37.77 17.84
N THR A 26 -35.19 37.41 18.70
CA THR A 26 -35.13 37.60 20.15
C THR A 26 -34.50 36.44 20.93
N ILE A 27 -34.19 35.30 20.30
CA ILE A 27 -33.58 34.13 20.97
C ILE A 27 -32.04 34.13 20.82
N THR A 28 -31.45 35.01 20.01
CA THR A 28 -30.00 35.05 19.72
C THR A 28 -29.28 36.31 20.19
N ARG A 29 -29.84 37.06 21.16
CA ARG A 29 -29.13 38.18 21.81
C ARG A 29 -29.17 38.08 23.33
N THR A 30 -28.20 37.37 23.89
CA THR A 30 -27.74 37.66 25.26
C THR A 30 -26.90 38.92 25.21
N TYR A 31 -27.47 40.02 25.72
CA TYR A 31 -26.77 41.27 25.93
C TYR A 31 -25.72 41.11 27.04
N ALA A 32 -24.54 41.67 26.76
CA ALA A 32 -23.48 41.92 27.72
C ALA A 32 -23.97 42.82 28.87
N SER A 33 -23.68 42.41 30.09
CA SER A 33 -23.68 43.31 31.25
C SER A 33 -22.23 43.75 31.49
N ALA A 34 -22.02 45.05 31.62
CA ALA A 34 -20.71 45.65 31.85
C ALA A 34 -20.13 45.19 33.20
N ALA A 35 -18.90 44.64 33.18
CA ALA A 35 -18.07 44.46 34.35
C ALA A 35 -16.77 45.24 34.14
N ALA A 36 -16.47 46.13 35.08
CA ALA A 36 -15.32 47.00 35.07
C ALA A 36 -14.01 46.19 34.96
N ALA A 37 -13.08 46.67 34.13
CA ALA A 37 -11.76 46.09 33.98
C ALA A 37 -10.95 46.31 35.27
N ILE A 38 -10.74 45.24 36.04
CA ILE A 38 -9.68 45.17 37.04
C ILE A 38 -8.46 44.63 36.30
N GLN A 39 -7.41 45.44 36.16
CA GLN A 39 -6.10 44.96 35.74
C GLN A 39 -5.49 44.14 36.87
N THR A 40 -5.60 42.82 36.80
CA THR A 40 -4.72 41.92 37.56
C THR A 40 -3.52 41.59 36.69
N GLN A 41 -2.33 41.99 37.15
CA GLN A 41 -1.06 41.57 36.60
C GLN A 41 -0.88 40.06 36.87
N ASP A 42 -1.21 39.22 35.90
CA ASP A 42 -0.78 37.83 35.93
C ASP A 42 0.69 37.78 35.49
N GLN A 43 1.58 37.83 36.49
CA GLN A 43 2.93 37.30 36.33
C GLN A 43 2.80 35.80 36.09
N THR A 44 2.91 35.37 34.83
CA THR A 44 3.15 33.97 34.52
C THR A 44 4.55 33.60 35.00
N THR A 45 4.67 33.20 36.26
CA THR A 45 5.83 32.43 36.73
C THR A 45 5.81 31.11 35.96
N GLN A 46 6.64 30.99 34.93
CA GLN A 46 6.96 29.71 34.32
C GLN A 46 7.65 28.84 35.37
N HIS A 47 6.85 28.06 36.10
CA HIS A 47 7.38 26.99 36.94
C HIS A 47 7.74 25.83 36.00
N VAL A 48 8.95 25.87 35.45
CA VAL A 48 9.62 24.65 34.99
C VAL A 48 10.04 23.93 36.27
N PRO A 49 9.48 22.77 36.64
CA PRO A 49 10.02 22.01 37.76
C PRO A 49 11.44 21.57 37.38
N PRO A 50 12.45 21.80 38.24
CA PRO A 50 13.77 21.24 37.98
C PRO A 50 13.64 19.71 38.02
N VAL A 51 13.96 19.04 36.91
CA VAL A 51 14.08 17.58 36.86
C VAL A 51 15.36 17.20 37.58
N ALA A 52 15.34 17.26 38.91
CA ALA A 52 16.36 16.71 39.78
C ALA A 52 15.81 15.43 40.40
N GLN A 53 15.81 14.34 39.64
CA GLN A 53 15.63 13.02 40.23
C GLN A 53 16.93 12.63 40.93
N ALA A 54 16.90 12.59 42.26
CA ALA A 54 18.02 12.27 43.15
C ALA A 54 18.14 10.77 43.51
N SER A 55 17.55 9.88 42.71
CA SER A 55 17.93 8.47 42.70
C SER A 55 19.11 8.31 41.73
N PRO A 56 20.08 7.42 41.97
CA PRO A 56 21.10 7.13 40.97
C PRO A 56 20.37 6.60 39.73
N SER A 57 20.20 7.43 38.71
CA SER A 57 19.54 6.99 37.48
C SER A 57 20.37 5.84 36.96
N THR A 58 19.78 4.65 36.85
CA THR A 58 20.44 3.53 36.19
C THR A 58 20.80 3.99 34.79
N ALA A 59 22.10 4.10 34.51
CA ALA A 59 22.55 4.59 33.23
C ALA A 59 22.24 3.54 32.16
N TYR A 60 21.59 3.96 31.07
CA TYR A 60 21.36 3.13 29.90
C TYR A 60 22.09 3.76 28.71
N ALA A 61 22.77 2.94 27.93
CA ALA A 61 23.28 3.37 26.63
C ALA A 61 22.09 3.68 25.71
N VAL A 62 22.06 4.88 25.12
CA VAL A 62 21.05 5.22 24.11
C VAL A 62 21.61 4.87 22.74
N ASN A 63 20.89 4.03 22.01
CA ASN A 63 21.26 3.60 20.66
C ASN A 63 20.21 4.07 19.66
N ALA A 64 20.68 4.42 18.46
CA ALA A 64 19.82 4.64 17.31
C ALA A 64 19.85 3.40 16.42
N GLY A 65 18.67 2.87 16.08
CA GLY A 65 18.49 1.79 15.14
C GLY A 65 17.76 2.25 13.89
N VAL A 66 17.96 1.56 12.77
CA VAL A 66 17.27 1.84 11.51
C VAL A 66 16.55 0.61 11.00
N VAL A 67 15.26 0.77 10.77
CA VAL A 67 14.44 -0.22 10.06
C VAL A 67 14.36 0.21 8.62
N LEU A 68 15.31 -0.27 7.82
CA LEU A 68 15.31 -0.03 6.39
C LEU A 68 14.40 -1.05 5.71
N SER A 69 13.41 -0.54 4.99
CA SER A 69 12.37 -1.33 4.34
C SER A 69 12.31 -1.08 2.84
N ARG A 70 12.15 -2.14 2.05
CA ARG A 70 11.77 -2.07 0.63
C ARG A 70 10.27 -2.35 0.53
N PRO A 71 9.43 -1.38 0.13
CA PRO A 71 7.98 -1.58 0.03
C PRO A 71 7.60 -2.57 -1.10
N PRO A 72 6.40 -3.15 -1.08
CA PRO A 72 5.92 -4.00 -2.17
C PRO A 72 5.93 -3.23 -3.49
N GLN A 73 6.46 -3.86 -4.54
CA GLN A 73 6.54 -3.31 -5.89
C GLN A 73 5.34 -3.70 -6.75
N ILE A 74 4.69 -4.81 -6.41
CA ILE A 74 3.50 -5.30 -7.10
C ILE A 74 2.36 -5.53 -6.10
N THR A 75 1.14 -5.51 -6.60
CA THR A 75 -0.05 -5.85 -5.82
C THR A 75 0.06 -7.25 -5.24
N ARG A 76 -0.62 -7.48 -4.12
CA ARG A 76 -0.69 -8.80 -3.47
C ARG A 76 -1.63 -9.75 -4.22
N ASP A 77 -1.42 -11.05 -4.06
CA ASP A 77 -2.32 -12.05 -4.65
C ASP A 77 -3.71 -11.99 -4.02
N LEU A 78 -4.72 -12.23 -4.85
CA LEU A 78 -6.11 -12.25 -4.44
C LEU A 78 -6.39 -13.55 -3.70
N HIS A 79 -7.16 -13.46 -2.60
CA HIS A 79 -7.69 -14.64 -1.96
C HIS A 79 -8.72 -15.30 -2.91
N PRO A 80 -8.87 -16.64 -2.94
CA PRO A 80 -9.84 -17.31 -3.81
C PRO A 80 -11.27 -16.75 -3.69
N PHE A 81 -11.68 -16.40 -2.47
CA PHE A 81 -12.96 -15.71 -2.24
C PHE A 81 -13.04 -14.33 -2.90
N GLU A 82 -11.98 -13.52 -2.83
CA GLU A 82 -11.96 -12.18 -3.45
C GLU A 82 -12.00 -12.28 -4.97
N ALA A 83 -11.28 -13.24 -5.55
CA ALA A 83 -11.29 -13.49 -6.99
C ALA A 83 -12.71 -13.87 -7.48
N ALA A 84 -13.38 -14.78 -6.77
CA ALA A 84 -14.77 -15.16 -7.05
C ALA A 84 -15.73 -13.97 -6.86
N PHE A 85 -15.58 -13.21 -5.78
CA PHE A 85 -16.40 -12.04 -5.50
C PHE A 85 -16.25 -10.96 -6.58
N PHE A 86 -15.03 -10.65 -7.02
CA PHE A 86 -14.82 -9.68 -8.09
C PHE A 86 -15.44 -10.12 -9.41
N LEU A 87 -15.33 -11.40 -9.76
CA LEU A 87 -15.98 -11.91 -10.97
C LEU A 87 -17.51 -11.80 -10.87
N TYR A 88 -18.07 -12.17 -9.72
CA TYR A 88 -19.50 -12.03 -9.45
C TYR A 88 -19.96 -10.58 -9.62
N GLN A 89 -19.26 -9.63 -9.00
CA GLN A 89 -19.57 -8.20 -9.12
C GLN A 89 -19.43 -7.68 -10.55
N LYS A 90 -18.46 -8.18 -11.33
CA LYS A 90 -18.32 -7.80 -12.75
C LYS A 90 -19.50 -8.30 -13.60
N ARG A 91 -19.99 -9.52 -13.37
CA ARG A 91 -21.18 -10.05 -14.07
C ARG A 91 -22.46 -9.33 -13.67
N LEU A 92 -22.61 -9.02 -12.39
CA LEU A 92 -23.71 -8.17 -11.92
C LEU A 92 -23.66 -6.78 -12.56
N ASN A 93 -22.46 -6.19 -12.65
CA ASN A 93 -22.27 -4.92 -13.34
C ASN A 93 -22.63 -5.02 -14.83
N GLU A 94 -22.33 -6.12 -15.52
CA GLU A 94 -22.73 -6.32 -16.94
C GLU A 94 -24.26 -6.30 -17.12
N ARG A 95 -25.03 -6.72 -16.10
CA ARG A 95 -26.51 -6.66 -16.14
C ARG A 95 -27.05 -5.25 -15.92
N LEU A 96 -26.41 -4.49 -15.03
CA LEU A 96 -26.90 -3.17 -14.62
C LEU A 96 -26.35 -2.03 -15.49
N ALA A 97 -25.17 -2.23 -16.08
CA ALA A 97 -24.52 -1.24 -16.91
C ALA A 97 -25.28 -1.04 -18.23
N LEU A 98 -25.19 0.19 -18.74
CA LEU A 98 -25.68 0.49 -20.08
C LEU A 98 -24.89 -0.32 -21.12
N PRO A 99 -25.55 -0.77 -22.19
CA PRO A 99 -24.91 -1.58 -23.22
C PRO A 99 -23.77 -0.80 -23.89
N PHE A 100 -22.67 -1.50 -24.19
CA PHE A 100 -21.50 -0.91 -24.82
C PHE A 100 -21.82 -0.30 -26.20
N THR A 101 -21.59 1.01 -26.34
CA THR A 101 -21.86 1.76 -27.59
C THR A 101 -20.74 1.59 -28.60
N ARG A 102 -20.71 0.44 -29.28
CA ARG A 102 -19.67 0.07 -30.25
C ARG A 102 -19.35 1.13 -31.30
N TYR A 103 -20.37 1.77 -31.88
CA TYR A 103 -20.20 2.74 -32.97
C TYR A 103 -19.45 4.00 -32.58
N PHE A 104 -19.36 4.30 -31.28
CA PHE A 104 -18.57 5.41 -30.76
C PHE A 104 -17.06 5.12 -30.87
N TYR A 105 -16.65 3.87 -30.66
CA TYR A 105 -15.24 3.46 -30.64
C TYR A 105 -14.76 2.86 -31.96
N VAL A 106 -15.64 2.12 -32.66
CA VAL A 106 -15.31 1.39 -33.89
C VAL A 106 -16.22 1.84 -35.02
N LYS A 107 -15.64 2.49 -36.03
CA LYS A 107 -16.35 2.93 -37.24
C LYS A 107 -16.81 1.71 -38.04
N LYS A 108 -18.02 1.79 -38.60
CA LYS A 108 -18.59 0.72 -39.45
C LYS A 108 -17.69 0.45 -40.66
N ARG A 109 -17.64 -0.81 -41.11
CA ARG A 109 -16.90 -1.25 -42.32
C ARG A 109 -15.39 -0.99 -42.26
N THR A 110 -14.80 -1.00 -41.08
CA THR A 110 -13.33 -1.03 -40.91
C THR A 110 -12.89 -2.47 -40.59
N PRO A 111 -11.62 -2.84 -40.82
CA PRO A 111 -11.09 -4.14 -40.38
C PRO A 111 -11.34 -4.40 -38.89
N ALA A 112 -11.21 -3.37 -38.05
CA ALA A 112 -11.53 -3.42 -36.63
C ALA A 112 -13.03 -3.71 -36.35
N ASP A 113 -13.95 -3.25 -37.19
CA ASP A 113 -15.39 -3.55 -37.09
C ASP A 113 -15.68 -5.04 -37.32
N LEU A 114 -15.00 -5.63 -38.31
CA LEU A 114 -15.11 -7.04 -38.68
C LEU A 114 -14.50 -7.94 -37.60
N GLU A 115 -13.29 -7.60 -37.13
CA GLU A 115 -12.61 -8.32 -36.07
C GLU A 115 -13.39 -8.27 -34.76
N TRP A 116 -13.89 -7.09 -34.37
CA TRP A 116 -14.74 -6.94 -33.19
C TRP A 116 -15.99 -7.82 -33.30
N LYS A 117 -16.68 -7.83 -34.44
CA LYS A 117 -17.86 -8.70 -34.65
C LYS A 117 -17.50 -10.19 -34.56
N ARG A 118 -16.34 -10.59 -35.07
CA ARG A 118 -15.82 -11.96 -34.98
C ARG A 118 -15.59 -12.35 -33.51
N LYS A 119 -14.83 -11.53 -32.76
CA LYS A 119 -14.52 -11.75 -31.33
C LYS A 119 -15.76 -11.69 -30.43
N MET A 120 -16.69 -10.77 -30.71
CA MET A 120 -17.98 -10.68 -30.01
C MET A 120 -18.84 -11.92 -30.13
N LYS A 121 -18.87 -12.58 -31.31
CA LYS A 121 -19.62 -13.83 -31.49
C LYS A 121 -19.08 -14.95 -30.59
N GLN A 122 -17.77 -14.98 -30.35
CA GLN A 122 -17.12 -15.96 -29.48
C GLN A 122 -17.39 -15.65 -28.00
N ARG A 123 -17.28 -14.38 -27.59
CA ARG A 123 -17.40 -13.95 -26.18
C ARG A 123 -18.83 -13.75 -25.69
N LEU A 124 -19.79 -13.46 -26.59
CA LEU A 124 -21.17 -13.01 -26.31
C LEU A 124 -21.30 -11.64 -25.63
N THR A 125 -20.28 -11.20 -24.88
CA THR A 125 -20.23 -9.87 -24.23
C THR A 125 -19.10 -8.99 -24.72
N PRO A 126 -19.25 -7.65 -24.63
CA PRO A 126 -18.17 -6.70 -24.85
C PRO A 126 -17.00 -6.88 -23.87
N ALA A 127 -17.29 -7.21 -22.61
CA ALA A 127 -16.30 -7.53 -21.59
C ALA A 127 -15.46 -8.76 -21.98
N ARG A 128 -14.21 -8.79 -21.52
CA ARG A 128 -13.19 -9.77 -21.92
C ARG A 128 -12.79 -10.73 -20.79
N ASP A 129 -13.10 -10.36 -19.56
CA ASP A 129 -12.61 -10.98 -18.32
C ASP A 129 -13.72 -11.64 -17.48
N ILE A 130 -14.96 -11.67 -17.98
CA ILE A 130 -16.13 -12.25 -17.27
C ILE A 130 -16.52 -13.66 -17.76
N GLY A 131 -15.75 -14.22 -18.69
CA GLY A 131 -16.06 -15.47 -19.38
C GLY A 131 -17.20 -15.30 -20.40
N ARG A 132 -17.83 -16.43 -20.77
CA ARG A 132 -18.97 -16.44 -21.69
C ARG A 132 -20.26 -16.25 -20.91
N TYR A 133 -20.65 -14.99 -20.72
CA TYR A 133 -21.88 -14.60 -20.06
C TYR A 133 -22.66 -13.63 -20.96
N LYS A 134 -23.96 -13.47 -20.76
CA LYS A 134 -24.76 -12.44 -21.45
C LYS A 134 -25.79 -11.89 -20.47
N GLY A 135 -25.68 -10.60 -20.15
CA GLY A 135 -26.56 -9.93 -19.18
C GLY A 135 -28.03 -9.76 -19.61
N TYR A 136 -28.38 -10.16 -20.85
CA TYR A 136 -29.71 -9.94 -21.45
C TYR A 136 -30.23 -11.23 -22.10
N GLY A 137 -31.52 -11.52 -21.89
CA GLY A 137 -32.22 -12.67 -22.47
C GLY A 137 -32.57 -13.74 -21.45
N ASP A 138 -33.06 -14.89 -21.92
CA ASP A 138 -33.63 -15.94 -21.07
C ASP A 138 -32.59 -16.63 -20.17
N GLU A 139 -31.31 -16.62 -20.56
CA GLU A 139 -30.19 -17.20 -19.79
C GLU A 139 -29.47 -16.17 -18.90
N ALA A 140 -29.96 -14.93 -18.81
CA ALA A 140 -29.30 -13.87 -18.03
C ALA A 140 -29.23 -14.15 -16.53
N TRP A 141 -30.11 -15.02 -16.01
CA TRP A 141 -30.11 -15.47 -14.62
C TRP A 141 -28.91 -16.36 -14.28
N ASN A 142 -28.23 -16.96 -15.26
CA ASN A 142 -27.10 -17.86 -15.06
C ASN A 142 -25.77 -17.06 -14.99
N ASP A 143 -25.70 -16.12 -14.06
CA ASP A 143 -24.54 -15.24 -13.84
C ASP A 143 -23.54 -15.80 -12.82
N GLU A 144 -23.95 -16.75 -11.98
CA GLU A 144 -23.07 -17.39 -11.01
C GLU A 144 -22.14 -18.44 -11.66
N LEU A 145 -21.06 -18.80 -10.95
CA LEU A 145 -20.15 -19.85 -11.39
C LEU A 145 -20.21 -21.03 -10.43
N LEU A 146 -20.05 -22.22 -11.00
CA LEU A 146 -19.86 -23.44 -10.22
C LEU A 146 -18.49 -23.42 -9.53
N VAL A 147 -18.39 -24.11 -8.40
CA VAL A 147 -17.12 -24.26 -7.66
C VAL A 147 -16.09 -24.95 -8.56
N GLY A 148 -14.87 -24.40 -8.61
CA GLY A 148 -13.77 -24.93 -9.44
C GLY A 148 -13.72 -24.38 -10.86
N ALA A 149 -14.64 -23.48 -11.23
CA ALA A 149 -14.63 -22.84 -12.53
C ALA A 149 -13.41 -21.90 -12.70
N PRO A 150 -12.65 -22.02 -13.80
CA PRO A 150 -11.36 -21.34 -13.97
C PRO A 150 -11.48 -19.83 -14.27
N GLU A 151 -12.66 -19.33 -14.64
CA GLU A 151 -12.85 -17.96 -15.13
C GLU A 151 -12.65 -16.91 -14.03
N SER A 152 -12.76 -17.31 -12.76
CA SER A 152 -12.44 -16.44 -11.61
C SER A 152 -10.94 -16.27 -11.39
N ASN A 153 -10.12 -17.19 -11.91
CA ASN A 153 -8.68 -17.17 -11.71
C ASN A 153 -8.03 -16.02 -12.51
N PHE A 154 -7.11 -15.31 -11.86
CA PHE A 154 -6.38 -14.20 -12.45
C PHE A 154 -5.63 -14.60 -13.73
N GLU A 155 -4.96 -15.77 -13.72
CA GLU A 155 -4.21 -16.27 -14.88
C GLU A 155 -5.11 -16.55 -16.09
N HIS A 156 -6.32 -17.06 -15.86
CA HIS A 156 -7.29 -17.30 -16.93
C HIS A 156 -7.77 -15.97 -17.55
N GLN A 157 -8.06 -14.97 -16.71
CA GLN A 157 -8.47 -13.65 -17.18
C GLN A 157 -7.37 -12.96 -17.99
N VAL A 158 -6.12 -13.02 -17.52
CA VAL A 158 -4.96 -12.50 -18.27
C VAL A 158 -4.81 -13.24 -19.60
N GLY A 159 -4.94 -14.57 -19.61
CA GLY A 159 -4.91 -15.35 -20.85
C GLY A 159 -5.96 -14.94 -21.86
N LYS A 160 -7.21 -14.70 -21.41
CA LYS A 160 -8.30 -14.25 -22.28
C LYS A 160 -8.12 -12.82 -22.79
N LEU A 161 -7.55 -11.93 -21.97
CA LEU A 161 -7.20 -10.58 -22.38
C LEU A 161 -6.09 -10.56 -23.44
N LEU A 162 -5.08 -11.42 -23.29
CA LEU A 162 -4.01 -11.58 -24.28
C LEU A 162 -4.54 -12.18 -25.59
N GLU A 163 -5.37 -13.23 -25.51
CA GLU A 163 -6.02 -13.85 -26.68
C GLU A 163 -6.90 -12.85 -27.45
N ASP A 164 -7.61 -11.95 -26.76
CA ASP A 164 -8.38 -10.89 -27.42
C ASP A 164 -7.50 -9.76 -27.98
N ALA A 165 -6.31 -9.54 -27.42
CA ALA A 165 -5.35 -8.54 -27.90
C ALA A 165 -4.60 -9.03 -29.14
N GLU A 166 -4.37 -10.33 -29.30
CA GLU A 166 -3.82 -10.92 -30.52
C GLU A 166 -4.71 -10.55 -31.71
N GLN A 167 -4.15 -9.75 -32.64
CA GLN A 167 -4.85 -9.40 -33.86
C GLN A 167 -4.85 -10.61 -34.78
N SER A 168 -6.05 -11.03 -35.16
CA SER A 168 -6.21 -11.95 -36.27
C SER A 168 -6.09 -11.08 -37.53
N GLY A 169 -4.90 -10.97 -38.10
CA GLY A 169 -4.58 -10.21 -39.33
C GLY A 169 -5.30 -10.69 -40.61
N LEU A 170 -6.52 -11.22 -40.47
CA LEU A 170 -7.43 -11.50 -41.56
C LEU A 170 -7.95 -10.17 -42.13
N GLU A 171 -7.14 -9.57 -43.00
CA GLU A 171 -7.65 -8.76 -44.10
C GLU A 171 -8.46 -9.69 -45.01
N ASP A 172 -9.79 -9.56 -44.98
CA ASP A 172 -10.74 -10.01 -46.01
C ASP A 172 -10.47 -11.32 -46.77
N ALA A 173 -10.28 -12.45 -46.08
CA ALA A 173 -10.39 -13.77 -46.72
C ALA A 173 -11.81 -14.35 -46.52
N PRO A 174 -12.59 -14.59 -47.60
CA PRO A 174 -13.80 -15.41 -47.50
C PRO A 174 -13.42 -16.84 -47.09
N ASP A 175 -14.34 -17.52 -46.41
CA ASP A 175 -14.23 -18.93 -45.99
C ASP A 175 -13.97 -19.86 -47.20
N THR A 176 -12.72 -19.95 -47.65
CA THR A 176 -12.28 -20.95 -48.62
C THR A 176 -10.84 -21.36 -48.32
N THR A 177 -10.71 -22.60 -47.84
CA THR A 177 -9.58 -23.52 -48.05
C THR A 177 -8.17 -23.00 -47.78
N GLY A 178 -7.59 -23.44 -46.66
CA GLY A 178 -6.15 -23.43 -46.45
C GLY A 178 -5.79 -22.94 -45.06
N ALA A 179 -5.54 -23.88 -44.15
CA ALA A 179 -4.95 -23.63 -42.84
C ALA A 179 -3.49 -23.18 -42.98
N ASN A 180 -3.24 -22.05 -43.62
CA ASN A 180 -2.00 -21.33 -43.41
C ASN A 180 -2.12 -20.66 -42.06
N LYS A 181 -1.36 -21.16 -41.08
CA LYS A 181 -1.10 -20.51 -39.80
C LYS A 181 -0.52 -19.13 -40.10
N MET A 182 -1.39 -18.14 -40.32
CA MET A 182 -0.99 -16.75 -40.42
C MET A 182 -0.33 -16.38 -39.10
N GLU A 183 0.85 -15.80 -39.21
CA GLU A 183 1.70 -15.36 -38.12
C GLU A 183 0.90 -14.36 -37.28
N ARG A 184 0.42 -14.80 -36.11
CA ARG A 184 -0.16 -13.89 -35.13
C ARG A 184 1.00 -13.10 -34.57
N GLU A 185 1.00 -11.78 -34.70
CA GLU A 185 1.96 -10.96 -33.97
C GLU A 185 1.79 -11.25 -32.48
N PRO A 186 2.80 -11.85 -31.82
CA PRO A 186 2.66 -12.24 -30.44
C PRO A 186 2.65 -10.99 -29.58
N VAL A 187 1.55 -10.76 -28.88
CA VAL A 187 1.47 -9.67 -27.90
C VAL A 187 2.45 -9.99 -26.76
N GLU A 188 3.27 -9.00 -26.40
CA GLU A 188 4.21 -9.13 -25.30
C GLU A 188 3.48 -9.48 -24.00
N ARG A 189 3.87 -10.59 -23.38
CA ARG A 189 3.24 -11.07 -22.14
C ARG A 189 3.82 -10.34 -20.94
N PRO A 190 3.00 -10.04 -19.91
CA PRO A 190 3.52 -9.50 -18.66
C PRO A 190 4.61 -10.40 -18.07
N MET A 191 5.63 -9.79 -17.49
CA MET A 191 6.69 -10.51 -16.78
C MET A 191 6.11 -11.32 -15.61
N PRO A 192 6.68 -12.49 -15.29
CA PRO A 192 6.20 -13.32 -14.19
C PRO A 192 6.34 -12.59 -12.86
N ARG A 193 5.34 -12.78 -11.98
CA ARG A 193 5.33 -12.21 -10.62
C ARG A 193 6.41 -12.83 -9.72
N VAL A 194 6.81 -14.07 -10.02
CA VAL A 194 7.87 -14.82 -9.34
C VAL A 194 9.16 -14.63 -10.12
N THR A 195 10.17 -14.07 -9.47
CA THR A 195 11.46 -13.76 -10.09
C THR A 195 12.44 -14.94 -10.01
N GLU A 196 13.60 -14.84 -10.66
CA GLU A 196 14.67 -15.82 -10.48
C GLU A 196 15.23 -15.84 -9.06
N ALA A 197 15.26 -14.69 -8.38
CA ALA A 197 15.70 -14.57 -7.01
C ALA A 197 14.75 -15.30 -6.05
N ASP A 198 13.45 -15.33 -6.36
CA ASP A 198 12.48 -16.14 -5.62
C ASP A 198 12.73 -17.64 -5.81
N LYS A 199 12.97 -18.07 -7.05
CA LYS A 199 13.26 -19.49 -7.35
C LYS A 199 14.55 -19.97 -6.67
N LYS A 200 15.58 -19.12 -6.61
CA LYS A 200 16.86 -19.40 -5.96
C LYS A 200 16.85 -19.13 -4.46
N ASN A 201 15.78 -18.53 -3.93
CA ASN A 201 15.68 -18.01 -2.57
C ASN A 201 16.87 -17.14 -2.16
N ASP A 202 17.27 -16.22 -3.03
CA ASP A 202 18.41 -15.32 -2.80
C ASP A 202 18.02 -14.19 -1.83
N THR A 203 18.30 -14.41 -0.54
CA THR A 203 18.02 -13.46 0.54
C THR A 203 18.81 -12.16 0.46
N LYS A 204 19.81 -12.02 -0.43
CA LYS A 204 20.55 -10.76 -0.62
C LYS A 204 19.96 -9.89 -1.72
N SER A 205 19.13 -10.45 -2.58
CA SER A 205 18.51 -9.71 -3.68
C SER A 205 17.27 -8.93 -3.22
N LEU A 206 17.17 -7.68 -3.68
CA LEU A 206 15.97 -6.87 -3.52
C LEU A 206 14.84 -7.27 -4.47
N ASN A 207 15.16 -8.01 -5.53
CA ASN A 207 14.21 -8.42 -6.57
C ASN A 207 13.41 -9.67 -6.20
N ARG A 208 13.61 -10.27 -5.01
CA ARG A 208 12.76 -11.38 -4.53
C ARG A 208 11.52 -10.85 -3.80
N ALA A 209 10.42 -11.59 -3.75
CA ALA A 209 9.22 -11.30 -2.98
C ALA A 209 8.69 -9.88 -3.24
N LEU A 210 8.46 -9.55 -4.51
CA LEU A 210 8.01 -8.23 -4.95
C LEU A 210 6.66 -7.80 -4.32
N GLN A 211 5.85 -8.76 -3.89
CA GLN A 211 4.55 -8.52 -3.24
C GLN A 211 4.65 -8.17 -1.74
N ARG A 212 5.83 -8.37 -1.13
CA ARG A 212 6.05 -8.22 0.31
C ARG A 212 7.10 -7.15 0.59
N THR A 213 7.05 -6.61 1.80
CA THR A 213 8.01 -5.67 2.34
C THR A 213 9.18 -6.45 2.86
N LEU A 214 10.35 -6.13 2.33
CA LEU A 214 11.60 -6.69 2.81
C LEU A 214 12.25 -5.72 3.79
N TYR A 215 12.83 -6.26 4.85
CA TYR A 215 13.57 -5.52 5.85
C TYR A 215 15.03 -5.93 5.83
N LEU A 216 15.91 -4.95 5.96
CA LEU A 216 17.35 -5.20 6.05
C LEU A 216 17.71 -5.70 7.44
N LEU A 217 18.26 -6.91 7.54
CA LEU A 217 18.94 -7.40 8.72
C LEU A 217 20.43 -7.48 8.46
N VAL A 218 21.19 -7.22 9.52
CA VAL A 218 22.64 -7.32 9.53
C VAL A 218 23.10 -8.25 10.62
N LYS A 219 24.19 -8.95 10.36
CA LYS A 219 24.84 -9.84 11.32
C LYS A 219 25.97 -9.10 12.02
N ASN A 220 25.84 -8.93 13.33
CA ASN A 220 26.85 -8.29 14.15
C ASN A 220 28.14 -9.14 14.25
N LYS A 221 29.20 -8.54 14.82
CA LYS A 221 30.43 -9.25 15.20
C LYS A 221 30.18 -10.44 16.14
N GLU A 222 29.19 -10.30 17.03
CA GLU A 222 28.73 -11.32 17.97
C GLU A 222 27.91 -12.44 17.28
N GLY A 223 27.66 -12.32 15.99
CA GLY A 223 26.93 -13.31 15.19
C GLY A 223 25.40 -13.22 15.29
N GLN A 224 24.87 -12.26 16.05
CA GLN A 224 23.42 -12.03 16.21
C GLN A 224 22.84 -11.25 15.03
N TRP A 225 21.66 -11.67 14.56
CA TRP A 225 20.89 -10.97 13.54
C TRP A 225 20.00 -9.91 14.17
N GLN A 226 20.15 -8.67 13.71
CA GLN A 226 19.38 -7.55 14.20
C GLN A 226 19.31 -6.44 13.15
N PHE A 227 18.47 -5.43 13.40
CA PHE A 227 18.52 -4.23 12.59
C PHE A 227 19.85 -3.51 12.80
N PRO A 228 20.33 -2.78 11.79
CA PRO A 228 21.44 -1.87 11.98
C PRO A 228 21.16 -0.95 13.16
N GLN A 229 22.08 -0.90 14.12
CA GLN A 229 22.02 -0.02 15.27
C GLN A 229 23.44 0.42 15.67
N ASP A 230 23.57 1.61 16.23
CA ASP A 230 24.81 2.14 16.79
C ASP A 230 24.52 3.05 17.98
N ARG A 231 25.52 3.31 18.80
CA ARG A 231 25.40 4.24 19.94
C ARG A 231 25.14 5.64 19.44
N LEU A 232 24.20 6.33 20.09
CA LEU A 232 23.93 7.73 19.82
C LEU A 232 25.12 8.57 20.29
N LYS A 233 25.55 9.51 19.43
CA LYS A 233 26.63 10.47 19.69
C LYS A 233 26.05 11.86 19.90
N ASP A 234 26.83 12.90 19.63
CA ASP A 234 26.39 14.31 19.65
C ASP A 234 25.52 14.66 18.43
N GLU A 235 24.46 13.88 18.20
CA GLU A 235 23.54 14.00 17.07
C GLU A 235 22.11 13.59 17.46
N HIS A 236 21.11 14.03 16.69
CA HIS A 236 19.72 13.60 16.87
C HIS A 236 19.50 12.19 16.31
N LEU A 237 18.44 11.48 16.75
CA LEU A 237 18.10 10.13 16.24
C LEU A 237 17.99 10.05 14.72
N HIS A 238 17.44 11.10 14.08
CA HIS A 238 17.34 11.18 12.63
C HIS A 238 18.72 11.31 11.95
N GLY A 239 19.62 12.12 12.52
CA GLY A 239 21.00 12.25 12.05
C GLY A 239 21.79 10.95 12.21
N ALA A 240 21.67 10.32 13.38
CA ALA A 240 22.27 9.01 13.66
C ALA A 240 21.79 7.93 12.69
N ALA A 241 20.50 7.92 12.36
CA ALA A 241 19.93 6.99 11.39
C ALA A 241 20.50 7.18 9.97
N ASN A 242 20.67 8.42 9.50
CA ASN A 242 21.34 8.70 8.22
C ASN A 242 22.78 8.19 8.23
N ARG A 243 23.56 8.55 9.25
CA ARG A 243 24.95 8.09 9.43
C ARG A 243 25.03 6.56 9.46
N LEU A 244 24.09 5.92 10.14
CA LEU A 244 24.03 4.47 10.27
C LEU A 244 23.79 3.79 8.92
N ILE A 245 22.84 4.26 8.11
CA ILE A 245 22.60 3.72 6.77
C ILE A 245 23.89 3.79 5.93
N THR A 246 24.54 4.95 5.87
CA THR A 246 25.79 5.12 5.11
C THR A 246 26.93 4.27 5.67
N SER A 247 27.01 4.11 7.00
CA SER A 247 28.06 3.31 7.64
C SER A 247 27.85 1.80 7.48
N THR A 248 26.60 1.36 7.26
CA THR A 248 26.23 -0.06 7.19
C THR A 248 26.26 -0.60 5.78
N GLY A 249 25.65 0.10 4.82
CA GLY A 249 25.48 -0.36 3.45
C GLY A 249 26.12 0.51 2.38
N GLY A 250 26.93 1.49 2.78
CA GLY A 250 27.65 2.39 1.89
C GLY A 250 26.77 3.50 1.30
N VAL A 251 27.36 4.25 0.37
CA VAL A 251 26.70 5.38 -0.32
C VAL A 251 25.80 4.94 -1.48
N ASN A 252 25.93 3.70 -1.93
CA ASN A 252 25.21 3.15 -3.10
C ASN A 252 23.77 2.72 -2.79
N MET A 253 23.11 3.43 -1.88
CA MET A 253 21.72 3.18 -1.50
C MET A 253 20.96 4.50 -1.50
N ASN A 254 19.98 4.62 -2.40
CA ASN A 254 19.04 5.72 -2.37
C ASN A 254 17.99 5.42 -1.29
N THR A 255 18.14 6.07 -0.14
CA THR A 255 17.27 5.87 1.02
C THR A 255 16.59 7.17 1.43
N TRP A 256 15.38 7.02 1.96
CA TRP A 256 14.58 8.11 2.48
C TRP A 256 14.11 7.79 3.89
N LEU A 257 14.49 8.61 4.87
CA LEU A 257 13.95 8.53 6.23
C LEU A 257 12.55 9.14 6.26
N VAL A 258 11.61 8.44 6.87
CA VAL A 258 10.19 8.83 6.83
C VAL A 258 9.91 10.05 7.73
N GLY A 259 10.64 10.21 8.83
CA GLY A 259 10.46 11.32 9.75
C GLY A 259 11.35 11.22 10.99
N HIS A 260 11.12 12.13 11.95
CA HIS A 260 11.93 12.28 13.17
C HIS A 260 11.42 11.48 14.37
N VAL A 261 10.26 10.83 14.25
CA VAL A 261 9.64 10.05 15.32
C VAL A 261 10.11 8.59 15.25
N PRO A 262 10.60 8.00 16.35
CA PRO A 262 10.93 6.58 16.38
C PRO A 262 9.65 5.74 16.31
N ILE A 263 9.67 4.67 15.51
CA ILE A 263 8.52 3.78 15.30
C ILE A 263 8.43 2.66 16.35
N GLY A 264 9.50 2.48 17.12
CA GLY A 264 9.60 1.44 18.12
C GLY A 264 10.87 1.59 18.94
N HIS A 265 10.95 0.83 20.03
CA HIS A 265 12.15 0.75 20.85
C HIS A 265 12.38 -0.69 21.32
N HIS A 266 13.62 -1.00 21.66
CA HIS A 266 14.00 -2.24 22.30
C HIS A 266 14.91 -1.94 23.48
N GLN A 267 14.59 -2.50 24.64
CA GLN A 267 15.38 -2.40 25.86
C GLN A 267 16.09 -3.73 26.10
N LEU A 268 17.41 -3.65 26.21
CA LEU A 268 18.29 -4.76 26.58
C LEU A 268 18.86 -4.47 27.97
N GLU A 269 18.76 -5.43 28.88
CA GLU A 269 19.36 -5.34 30.21
C GLU A 269 20.60 -6.21 30.27
N TYR A 270 21.68 -5.67 30.82
CA TYR A 270 22.92 -6.40 31.00
C TYR A 270 22.87 -7.18 32.31
N ARG A 271 23.38 -8.42 32.28
CA ARG A 271 23.54 -9.23 33.50
C ARG A 271 24.48 -8.56 34.51
N GLU A 272 25.51 -7.91 34.00
CA GLU A 272 26.47 -7.15 34.79
C GLU A 272 26.63 -5.75 34.21
N PRO A 273 26.72 -4.69 35.05
CA PRO A 273 26.88 -3.34 34.58
C PRO A 273 28.19 -3.17 33.80
N ARG A 274 28.11 -2.63 32.58
CA ARG A 274 29.30 -2.35 31.76
C ARG A 274 29.86 -0.97 32.14
N PRO A 275 31.17 -0.83 32.34
CA PRO A 275 31.78 0.48 32.56
C PRO A 275 31.76 1.29 31.26
N SER A 276 31.21 2.50 31.30
CA SER A 276 31.24 3.47 30.20
C SER A 276 31.79 4.80 30.73
N GLY A 277 33.12 4.92 30.78
CA GLY A 277 33.78 6.09 31.35
C GLY A 277 33.56 6.16 32.86
N THR A 278 32.92 7.24 33.32
CA THR A 278 32.62 7.48 34.75
C THR A 278 31.33 6.81 35.24
N LEU A 279 30.50 6.29 34.32
CA LEU A 279 29.20 5.71 34.62
C LEU A 279 29.20 4.19 34.43
N LYS A 280 28.36 3.50 35.19
CA LYS A 280 28.07 2.06 35.02
C LYS A 280 26.73 1.91 34.31
N GLU A 281 26.76 1.34 33.11
CA GLU A 281 25.56 1.12 32.29
C GLU A 281 24.93 -0.23 32.62
N TYR A 282 23.65 -0.22 32.99
CA TYR A 282 22.88 -1.41 33.33
C TYR A 282 22.19 -2.04 32.11
N GLY A 283 22.20 -1.37 30.96
CA GLY A 283 21.59 -1.86 29.74
C GLY A 283 21.70 -0.87 28.59
N ALA A 284 21.00 -1.18 27.50
CA ALA A 284 20.86 -0.30 26.33
C ALA A 284 19.40 -0.14 25.91
N LYS A 285 19.05 1.06 25.47
CA LYS A 285 17.75 1.40 24.86
C LYS A 285 17.98 1.80 23.41
N THR A 286 17.55 0.95 22.49
CA THR A 286 17.62 1.22 21.05
C THR A 286 16.29 1.79 20.57
N PHE A 287 16.31 2.97 19.95
CA PHE A 287 15.16 3.58 19.30
C PHE A 287 15.26 3.39 17.79
N PHE A 288 14.19 2.87 17.17
CA PHE A 288 14.20 2.54 15.74
C PHE A 288 13.56 3.64 14.89
N MET A 289 14.31 4.11 13.90
CA MET A 289 13.86 5.04 12.88
C MET A 289 13.43 4.28 11.63
N LYS A 290 12.35 4.72 10.97
CA LYS A 290 11.87 4.13 9.72
C LYS A 290 12.58 4.74 8.52
N ALA A 291 13.17 3.89 7.68
CA ALA A 291 13.72 4.30 6.40
C ALA A 291 13.16 3.43 5.26
N ARG A 292 13.09 3.99 4.07
CA ARG A 292 12.71 3.30 2.84
C ARG A 292 13.88 3.31 1.85
N ILE A 293 14.14 2.17 1.23
CA ILE A 293 15.04 2.10 0.08
C ILE A 293 14.24 2.28 -1.21
N MET A 294 14.72 3.14 -2.09
CA MET A 294 14.14 3.38 -3.41
C MET A 294 14.95 2.71 -4.51
N ALA A 295 16.28 2.70 -4.38
CA ALA A 295 17.20 2.06 -5.32
C ALA A 295 18.55 1.78 -4.63
N GLY A 296 19.39 0.97 -5.30
CA GLY A 296 20.72 0.63 -4.81
C GLY A 296 20.76 -0.68 -4.03
N GLN A 297 21.90 -1.00 -3.43
CA GLN A 297 22.14 -2.25 -2.72
C GLN A 297 23.14 -2.03 -1.59
N VAL A 298 23.04 -2.86 -0.55
CA VAL A 298 23.98 -2.89 0.57
C VAL A 298 25.35 -3.37 0.09
N ASP A 299 26.37 -2.56 0.32
CA ASP A 299 27.77 -2.96 0.18
C ASP A 299 28.44 -2.99 1.56
N LEU A 300 28.96 -4.15 1.95
CA LEU A 300 29.65 -4.35 3.22
C LEU A 300 31.17 -4.11 3.16
N LYS A 301 31.74 -3.84 1.98
CA LYS A 301 33.21 -3.73 1.80
C LYS A 301 33.85 -2.62 2.64
N GLU A 302 33.16 -1.50 2.82
CA GLU A 302 33.67 -0.31 3.57
C GLU A 302 32.98 -0.12 4.93
N ASN A 303 32.52 -1.21 5.54
CA ASN A 303 31.68 -1.14 6.73
C ASN A 303 32.46 -0.76 7.99
N LYS A 304 32.08 0.36 8.62
CA LYS A 304 32.69 0.88 9.85
C LYS A 304 32.28 0.13 11.12
N LEU A 305 31.15 -0.57 11.09
CA LEU A 305 30.58 -1.30 12.22
C LEU A 305 31.08 -2.75 12.31
N GLY A 306 31.80 -3.22 11.29
CA GLY A 306 32.32 -4.59 11.20
C GLY A 306 31.22 -5.65 11.20
N LEU A 307 30.14 -5.40 10.45
CA LEU A 307 29.08 -6.38 10.22
C LEU A 307 29.59 -7.46 9.27
N GLN A 308 29.21 -8.70 9.53
CA GLN A 308 29.72 -9.87 8.79
C GLN A 308 28.90 -10.15 7.53
N ASP A 309 27.58 -9.98 7.62
CA ASP A 309 26.66 -10.35 6.56
C ASP A 309 25.37 -9.53 6.62
N PHE A 310 24.59 -9.55 5.55
CA PHE A 310 23.28 -8.90 5.46
C PHE A 310 22.27 -9.78 4.71
N LYS A 311 20.99 -9.61 5.04
CA LYS A 311 19.86 -10.26 4.37
C LYS A 311 18.67 -9.31 4.29
N TRP A 312 17.90 -9.45 3.22
CA TRP A 312 16.60 -8.81 3.02
C TRP A 312 15.50 -9.84 3.28
N LEU A 313 14.80 -9.70 4.41
CA LEU A 313 13.83 -10.68 4.89
C LEU A 313 12.43 -10.09 5.03
N ALA A 314 11.41 -10.89 4.69
CA ALA A 314 10.02 -10.57 5.00
C ALA A 314 9.76 -10.75 6.50
N LYS A 315 8.65 -10.17 7.00
CA LYS A 315 8.26 -10.23 8.41
C LYS A 315 8.23 -11.66 8.98
N GLU A 316 7.69 -12.61 8.21
CA GLU A 316 7.53 -14.02 8.59
C GLU A 316 8.88 -14.76 8.72
N GLU A 317 9.86 -14.39 7.90
CA GLU A 317 11.21 -14.96 7.92
C GLU A 317 12.05 -14.33 9.03
N LEU A 318 11.85 -13.03 9.26
CA LEU A 318 12.54 -12.27 10.30
C LEU A 318 12.30 -12.88 11.68
N GLN A 319 11.08 -13.34 11.96
CA GLN A 319 10.72 -14.02 13.21
C GLN A 319 11.58 -15.26 13.50
N LYS A 320 12.06 -15.96 12.47
CA LYS A 320 12.84 -17.20 12.62
C LYS A 320 14.33 -16.93 12.85
N GLU A 321 14.82 -15.77 12.42
CA GLU A 321 16.25 -15.45 12.42
C GLU A 321 16.68 -14.60 13.64
N VAL A 322 15.76 -13.78 14.19
CA VAL A 322 16.07 -12.94 15.34
C VAL A 322 15.71 -13.62 16.67
N ASP A 323 16.35 -13.16 17.75
CA ASP A 323 16.03 -13.64 19.10
C ASP A 323 14.57 -13.36 19.48
N GLY A 324 13.98 -14.26 20.28
CA GLY A 324 12.58 -14.17 20.67
C GLY A 324 12.25 -12.92 21.51
N SER A 325 13.17 -12.45 22.35
CA SER A 325 12.98 -11.20 23.11
C SER A 325 13.02 -9.97 22.20
N TYR A 326 13.93 -9.97 21.23
CA TYR A 326 14.04 -8.93 20.22
C TYR A 326 12.77 -8.88 19.37
N TRP A 327 12.31 -10.03 18.85
CA TRP A 327 11.09 -10.16 18.04
C TRP A 327 9.87 -9.54 18.71
N ARG A 328 9.66 -9.80 20.02
CA ARG A 328 8.52 -9.26 20.77
C ARG A 328 8.50 -7.73 20.76
N SER A 329 9.67 -7.10 20.77
CA SER A 329 9.81 -5.64 20.74
C SER A 329 9.53 -5.07 19.34
N ILE A 330 9.95 -5.78 18.30
CA ILE A 330 9.93 -5.26 16.92
C ILE A 330 8.72 -5.68 16.08
N LYS A 331 7.99 -6.74 16.45
CA LYS A 331 6.92 -7.31 15.60
C LYS A 331 5.81 -6.32 15.22
N ASN A 332 5.55 -5.33 16.08
CA ASN A 332 4.49 -4.34 15.90
C ASN A 332 4.90 -3.18 15.00
N MET A 333 6.21 -2.94 14.81
CA MET A 333 6.71 -1.88 13.92
C MET A 333 6.81 -2.34 12.45
N LEU A 334 6.69 -3.65 12.20
CA LEU A 334 6.77 -4.25 10.87
C LEU A 334 5.37 -4.43 10.27
N ALA A 335 5.20 -3.96 9.04
CA ALA A 335 4.02 -4.24 8.22
C ALA A 335 3.93 -5.72 7.87
N GLU A 336 2.70 -6.27 7.83
CA GLU A 336 2.43 -7.65 7.41
C GLU A 336 2.73 -7.91 5.93
N ARG A 337 2.64 -6.84 5.13
CA ARG A 337 2.96 -6.84 3.71
C ARG A 337 3.88 -5.70 3.39
#